data_AF-A0A832Z8C8-F1
#
_entry.id   AF-A0A832Z8C8-F1
#
_cell.length_a   1.000
_cell.length_b   1.000
_cell.length_c   1.000
_cell.angle_alpha   90.00
_cell.angle_beta   90.00
_cell.angle_gamma   90.00
#
_symmetry.space_group_name_H-M   'P 1'
#
loop_
_entity.id
_entity.type
_entity.pdbx_description
1 polymer ?
#
loop_
_entity_poly.entity_id
_entity_poly.type
_entity_poly.pdbx_seq_one_letter_code
_entity_poly.pdbx_strand_id
1 'polypeptide(L)'
;MVLSEKDKEAVGKILEPVKKTVKILFFKDDSPRCKYCNIIEELLADIHSVNNNVVYEVLDAESEEAEKYGVDGGPVMLFEEKPNIRYRGIPSGHEFPAFLDSIVSIARGGVEISASAAKKLARIGKPLHVMVFVTPSCPYCPPAVITAHRFAYVNENITSEMVEAAEWTELAEKYRVSAVPKTVVLDPATGEKLTEWEGAVPEDVFADYLLKALGRES
;
A
#
# COMPACT_ATOMS: atom_id res chain seq x y z
N MET A 1 -21.47 5.44 -7.21
CA MET A 1 -20.73 4.56 -8.14
C MET A 1 -19.76 5.44 -8.89
N VAL A 2 -18.47 5.19 -8.68
CA VAL A 2 -17.33 5.96 -9.17
C VAL A 2 -16.73 5.35 -10.43
N LEU A 3 -16.90 4.04 -10.65
CA LEU A 3 -16.47 3.35 -11.86
C LEU A 3 -17.57 3.40 -12.94
N SER A 4 -17.20 3.80 -14.16
CA SER A 4 -18.11 3.68 -15.31
C SER A 4 -18.34 2.20 -15.67
N GLU A 5 -19.40 1.89 -16.42
CA GLU A 5 -19.66 0.51 -16.85
C GLU A 5 -18.51 -0.09 -17.68
N LYS A 6 -17.84 0.75 -18.49
CA LYS A 6 -16.64 0.34 -19.23
C LYS A 6 -15.48 0.01 -18.29
N ASP A 7 -15.29 0.80 -17.23
CA ASP A 7 -14.24 0.57 -16.25
C ASP A 7 -14.54 -0.69 -15.42
N LYS A 8 -15.80 -0.90 -15.04
CA LYS A 8 -16.24 -2.13 -14.37
C LYS A 8 -15.95 -3.38 -15.20
N GLU A 9 -16.17 -3.34 -16.52
CA GLU A 9 -15.82 -4.46 -17.40
C GLU A 9 -14.30 -4.73 -17.39
N ALA A 10 -13.48 -3.67 -17.45
CA ALA A 10 -12.02 -3.80 -17.40
C ALA A 10 -11.54 -4.33 -16.04
N VAL A 11 -12.07 -3.80 -14.94
CA VAL A 11 -11.81 -4.28 -13.58
C VAL A 11 -12.23 -5.74 -13.43
N GLY A 12 -13.37 -6.13 -13.98
CA GLY A 12 -13.85 -7.52 -13.96
C GLY A 12 -12.89 -8.50 -14.62
N LYS A 13 -12.24 -8.10 -15.73
CA LYS A 13 -11.19 -8.91 -16.38
C LYS A 13 -9.94 -9.02 -15.50
N ILE A 14 -9.53 -7.93 -14.85
CA ILE A 14 -8.37 -7.94 -13.94
C ILE A 14 -8.63 -8.83 -12.72
N LEU A 15 -9.84 -8.77 -12.17
CA LEU A 15 -10.24 -9.51 -10.97
C LEU A 15 -10.75 -10.93 -11.27
N GLU A 16 -10.83 -11.36 -12.53
CA GLU A 16 -11.22 -12.72 -12.92
C GLU A 16 -10.47 -13.82 -12.13
N PRO A 17 -9.15 -13.70 -11.85
CA PRO A 17 -8.39 -14.69 -11.08
C PRO A 17 -8.74 -14.73 -9.58
N VAL A 18 -9.45 -13.74 -9.06
CA VAL A 18 -9.80 -13.63 -7.63
C VAL A 18 -10.96 -14.57 -7.33
N LYS A 19 -10.62 -15.83 -6.99
CA LYS A 19 -11.57 -16.90 -6.65
C LYS A 19 -11.68 -17.17 -5.14
N LYS A 20 -10.77 -16.61 -4.34
CA LYS A 20 -10.77 -16.67 -2.88
C LYS A 20 -11.18 -15.32 -2.33
N THR A 21 -11.81 -15.32 -1.16
CA THR A 21 -12.19 -14.09 -0.47
C THR A 21 -10.95 -13.27 -0.13
N VAL A 22 -10.94 -12.00 -0.52
CA VAL A 22 -9.95 -11.01 -0.09
C VAL A 22 -10.71 -9.95 0.70
N LYS A 23 -10.45 -9.87 2.01
CA LYS A 23 -11.10 -8.90 2.89
C LYS A 23 -10.23 -7.66 3.08
N ILE A 24 -10.81 -6.50 2.77
CA ILE A 24 -10.21 -5.18 2.93
C ILE A 24 -10.82 -4.53 4.17
N LEU A 25 -10.00 -4.13 5.13
CA LEU A 25 -10.43 -3.31 6.26
C LEU A 25 -10.16 -1.85 5.90
N PHE A 26 -11.20 -1.03 5.88
CA PHE A 26 -11.12 0.40 5.61
C PHE A 26 -11.40 1.19 6.88
N PHE A 27 -10.33 1.74 7.46
CA PHE A 27 -10.38 2.61 8.62
C PHE A 27 -10.56 4.06 8.18
N LYS A 28 -11.56 4.74 8.74
CA LYS A 28 -11.82 6.16 8.53
C LYS A 28 -12.12 6.88 9.84
N ASP A 29 -11.87 8.18 9.86
CA ASP A 29 -12.19 9.08 10.97
C ASP A 29 -12.88 10.34 10.41
N ASP A 30 -13.32 11.25 11.29
CA ASP A 30 -13.91 12.53 10.88
C ASP A 30 -12.85 13.63 10.63
N SER A 31 -11.57 13.26 10.47
CA SER A 31 -10.50 14.23 10.26
C SER A 31 -10.57 14.89 8.88
N PRO A 32 -9.93 16.06 8.68
CA PRO A 32 -9.87 16.71 7.37
C PRO A 32 -9.24 15.84 6.26
N ARG A 33 -8.45 14.82 6.62
CA ARG A 33 -7.87 13.86 5.67
C ARG A 33 -8.94 12.99 5.00
N CYS A 34 -10.09 12.80 5.65
CA CYS A 34 -11.18 11.97 5.17
C CYS A 34 -12.01 12.62 4.04
N LYS A 35 -11.46 13.63 3.35
CA LYS A 35 -12.07 14.31 2.20
C LYS A 35 -12.55 13.34 1.11
N TYR A 36 -11.82 12.25 0.89
CA TYR A 36 -12.11 11.26 -0.15
C TYR A 36 -12.66 9.93 0.40
N CYS A 37 -12.97 9.82 1.69
CA CYS A 37 -13.44 8.57 2.29
C CYS A 37 -14.72 8.03 1.65
N ASN A 38 -15.69 8.91 1.33
CA ASN A 38 -16.92 8.48 0.66
C ASN A 38 -16.62 7.92 -0.74
N ILE A 39 -15.65 8.51 -1.45
CA ILE A 39 -15.21 8.02 -2.76
C ILE A 39 -14.50 6.67 -2.63
N ILE A 40 -13.67 6.49 -1.59
CA ILE A 40 -13.03 5.20 -1.28
C ILE A 40 -14.10 4.13 -1.01
N GLU A 41 -15.10 4.44 -0.19
CA GLU A 41 -16.19 3.51 0.13
C GLU A 41 -17.01 3.13 -1.12
N GLU A 42 -17.33 4.11 -1.98
CA GLU A 42 -17.99 3.84 -3.26
C GLU A 42 -17.12 3.03 -4.23
N LEU A 43 -15.80 3.25 -4.24
CA LEU A 43 -14.86 2.48 -5.04
C LEU A 43 -14.82 1.01 -4.58
N LEU A 44 -14.75 0.78 -3.28
CA LEU A 44 -14.79 -0.56 -2.69
C LEU A 44 -16.13 -1.26 -2.99
N ALA A 45 -17.24 -0.52 -2.93
CA ALA A 45 -18.56 -1.02 -3.32
C ALA A 45 -18.62 -1.42 -4.81
N ASP A 46 -18.08 -0.59 -5.70
CA ASP A 46 -18.02 -0.90 -7.12
C ASP A 46 -17.16 -2.14 -7.39
N ILE A 47 -15.99 -2.25 -6.76
CA ILE A 47 -15.12 -3.43 -6.86
C ILE A 47 -15.83 -4.69 -6.37
N HIS A 48 -16.50 -4.62 -5.21
CA HIS A 48 -17.28 -5.72 -4.67
C HIS A 48 -18.39 -6.16 -5.64
N SER A 49 -19.09 -5.20 -6.25
CA SER A 49 -20.15 -5.49 -7.23
C SER A 49 -19.65 -6.20 -8.49
N VAL A 50 -18.38 -5.97 -8.86
CA VAL A 50 -17.72 -6.60 -10.01
C VAL A 50 -17.19 -7.99 -9.65
N ASN A 51 -16.68 -8.19 -8.43
CA ASN A 51 -16.27 -9.49 -7.92
C ASN A 51 -16.59 -9.63 -6.43
N ASN A 52 -17.63 -10.41 -6.12
CA ASN A 52 -18.13 -10.63 -4.76
C ASN A 52 -17.13 -11.32 -3.81
N ASN A 53 -16.00 -11.83 -4.31
CA ASN A 53 -14.92 -12.35 -3.46
C ASN A 53 -14.08 -11.22 -2.86
N VAL A 54 -14.08 -10.02 -3.43
CA VAL A 54 -13.49 -8.85 -2.81
C VAL A 54 -14.53 -8.27 -1.87
N VAL A 55 -14.31 -8.42 -0.56
CA VAL A 55 -15.21 -7.91 0.48
C VAL A 55 -14.50 -6.82 1.25
N TYR A 56 -15.26 -5.88 1.81
CA TYR A 56 -14.70 -4.82 2.62
C TYR A 56 -15.54 -4.58 3.87
N GLU A 57 -14.89 -4.07 4.90
CA GLU A 57 -15.49 -3.66 6.16
C GLU A 57 -15.00 -2.25 6.49
N VAL A 58 -15.94 -1.36 6.82
CA VAL A 58 -15.63 0.02 7.20
C VAL A 58 -15.58 0.10 8.72
N LEU A 59 -14.46 0.57 9.25
CA LEU A 59 -14.15 0.62 10.68
C LEU A 59 -13.78 2.04 11.08
N ASP A 60 -13.99 2.35 12.36
CA ASP A 60 -13.52 3.58 12.97
C ASP A 60 -12.00 3.51 13.18
N ALA A 61 -11.26 4.54 12.77
CA ALA A 61 -9.81 4.61 12.96
C ALA A 61 -9.39 4.82 14.43
N GLU A 62 -10.33 5.09 15.34
CA GLU A 62 -10.11 5.17 16.79
C GLU A 62 -10.57 3.88 17.54
N SER A 63 -10.93 2.82 16.81
CA SER A 63 -11.40 1.55 17.40
C SER A 63 -10.28 0.66 17.95
N GLU A 64 -10.63 -0.30 18.81
CA GLU A 64 -9.71 -1.37 19.27
C GLU A 64 -9.13 -2.18 18.08
N GLU A 65 -9.93 -2.38 17.03
CA GLU A 65 -9.46 -2.96 15.77
C GLU A 65 -8.35 -2.12 15.12
N ALA A 66 -8.47 -0.79 15.13
CA ALA A 66 -7.42 0.08 14.58
C ALA A 66 -6.11 -0.04 15.38
N GLU A 67 -6.20 -0.06 16.72
CA GLU A 67 -5.05 -0.27 17.61
C GLU A 67 -4.35 -1.61 17.34
N LYS A 68 -5.12 -2.70 17.16
CA LYS A 68 -4.60 -4.03 16.84
C LYS A 68 -3.73 -4.04 15.58
N TYR A 69 -4.07 -3.23 14.59
CA TYR A 69 -3.29 -3.10 13.35
C TYR A 69 -2.27 -1.95 13.39
N GLY A 70 -2.19 -1.17 14.46
CA GLY A 70 -1.33 0.01 14.53
C GLY A 70 -1.73 1.06 13.48
N VAL A 71 -3.03 1.25 13.28
CA VAL A 71 -3.58 2.35 12.48
C VAL A 71 -3.72 3.56 13.39
N ASP A 72 -3.13 4.68 12.98
CA ASP A 72 -2.98 5.92 13.76
C ASP A 72 -3.85 7.07 13.22
N GLY A 73 -4.91 6.73 12.48
CA GLY A 73 -5.84 7.65 11.85
C GLY A 73 -6.27 7.18 10.46
N GLY A 74 -7.37 7.74 9.98
CA GLY A 74 -7.90 7.50 8.65
C GLY A 74 -7.58 8.60 7.64
N PRO A 75 -7.76 8.34 6.33
CA PRO A 75 -8.19 7.07 5.73
C PRO A 75 -7.03 6.07 5.54
N VAL A 76 -7.22 4.82 5.99
CA VAL A 76 -6.29 3.71 5.77
C VAL A 76 -7.05 2.45 5.36
N MET A 77 -6.63 1.82 4.26
CA MET A 77 -7.06 0.48 3.88
C MET A 77 -5.92 -0.52 4.09
N LEU A 78 -6.25 -1.70 4.59
CA LEU A 78 -5.33 -2.84 4.67
C LEU A 78 -6.05 -4.15 4.32
N PHE A 79 -5.29 -5.18 3.98
CA PHE A 79 -5.85 -6.50 3.69
C PHE A 79 -5.76 -7.38 4.93
N GLU A 80 -6.87 -7.98 5.37
CA GLU A 80 -6.91 -8.76 6.62
C GLU A 80 -5.90 -9.93 6.63
N GLU A 81 -5.71 -10.60 5.49
CA GLU A 81 -4.73 -11.69 5.33
C GLU A 81 -3.27 -11.20 5.26
N LYS A 82 -3.05 -9.94 4.85
CA LYS A 82 -1.74 -9.30 4.69
C LYS A 82 -1.79 -7.87 5.24
N PRO A 83 -1.93 -7.70 6.57
CA PRO A 83 -2.18 -6.39 7.18
C PRO A 83 -0.97 -5.45 7.11
N ASN A 84 0.19 -5.97 6.70
CA ASN A 84 1.40 -5.23 6.44
C ASN A 84 1.44 -4.59 5.04
N ILE A 85 0.43 -4.80 4.19
CA ILE A 85 0.22 -4.10 2.92
C ILE A 85 -0.93 -3.11 3.11
N ARG A 86 -0.65 -1.81 2.94
CA ARG A 86 -1.60 -0.75 3.29
C ARG A 86 -1.63 0.38 2.28
N TYR A 87 -2.78 1.03 2.21
CA TYR A 87 -3.03 2.23 1.43
C TYR A 87 -3.54 3.31 2.36
N ARG A 88 -2.74 4.35 2.54
CA ARG A 88 -3.01 5.53 3.36
C ARG A 88 -3.40 6.67 2.42
N GLY A 89 -4.70 6.93 2.32
CA GLY A 89 -5.29 7.78 1.26
C GLY A 89 -5.92 6.99 0.11
N ILE A 90 -6.52 7.71 -0.84
CA ILE A 90 -7.28 7.16 -1.97
C ILE A 90 -6.36 6.53 -3.03
N PRO A 91 -6.56 5.25 -3.40
CA PRO A 91 -5.81 4.58 -4.45
C PRO A 91 -6.45 4.86 -5.82
N SER A 92 -6.38 6.12 -6.26
CA SER A 92 -7.01 6.58 -7.51
C SER A 92 -6.01 6.97 -8.59
N GLY A 93 -6.53 7.27 -9.80
CA GLY A 93 -5.72 7.65 -10.93
C GLY A 93 -4.76 6.54 -11.33
N HIS A 94 -3.46 6.86 -11.41
CA HIS A 94 -2.43 5.89 -11.78
C HIS A 94 -2.22 4.79 -10.73
N GLU A 95 -2.62 5.01 -9.47
CA GLU A 95 -2.47 4.01 -8.39
C GLU A 95 -3.60 2.97 -8.37
N PHE A 96 -4.72 3.23 -9.05
CA PHE A 96 -5.83 2.28 -9.05
C PHE A 96 -5.44 0.89 -9.59
N PRO A 97 -4.70 0.76 -10.70
CA PRO A 97 -4.13 -0.53 -11.11
C PRO A 97 -3.23 -1.20 -10.08
N ALA A 98 -2.43 -0.44 -9.31
CA ALA A 98 -1.58 -1.00 -8.26
C ALA A 98 -2.42 -1.56 -7.11
N PHE A 99 -3.54 -0.92 -6.77
CA PHE A 99 -4.51 -1.45 -5.81
C PHE A 99 -5.14 -2.77 -6.25
N LEU A 100 -5.51 -2.88 -7.53
CA LEU A 100 -6.01 -4.13 -8.10
C LEU A 100 -4.92 -5.23 -8.13
N ASP A 101 -3.64 -4.89 -8.39
CA ASP A 101 -2.52 -5.83 -8.34
C ASP A 101 -2.36 -6.44 -6.94
N SER A 102 -2.49 -5.63 -5.88
CA SER A 102 -2.45 -6.11 -4.49
C SER A 102 -3.57 -7.11 -4.21
N ILE A 103 -4.82 -6.81 -4.62
CA ILE A 103 -5.96 -7.72 -4.46
C ILE A 103 -5.68 -9.05 -5.18
N VAL A 104 -5.25 -9.00 -6.44
CA VAL A 104 -4.98 -10.19 -7.25
C VAL A 104 -3.84 -11.02 -6.67
N SER A 105 -2.77 -10.36 -6.21
CA SER A 105 -1.60 -11.00 -5.60
C SER A 105 -1.96 -11.77 -4.34
N ILE A 106 -2.75 -11.15 -3.46
CA ILE A 106 -3.24 -11.77 -2.22
C ILE A 106 -4.16 -12.94 -2.55
N ALA A 107 -5.13 -12.77 -3.45
CA ALA A 107 -6.04 -13.84 -3.85
C ALA A 107 -5.32 -15.06 -4.44
N ARG A 108 -4.25 -14.83 -5.22
CA ARG A 108 -3.43 -15.89 -5.81
C ARG A 108 -2.54 -16.59 -4.79
N GLY A 109 -2.29 -15.97 -3.64
CA GLY A 109 -1.41 -16.50 -2.61
C GLY A 109 0.08 -16.36 -2.94
N GLY A 110 0.45 -15.44 -3.83
CA GLY A 110 1.86 -15.22 -4.20
C GLY A 110 2.10 -13.98 -5.06
N VAL A 111 3.35 -13.53 -5.04
CA VAL A 111 3.86 -12.46 -5.92
C VAL A 111 5.12 -12.95 -6.63
N GLU A 112 5.39 -12.39 -7.81
CA GLU A 112 6.65 -12.59 -8.51
C GLU A 112 7.60 -11.43 -8.20
N ILE A 113 8.80 -11.79 -7.75
CA ILE A 113 9.93 -10.89 -7.56
C ILE A 113 11.19 -11.55 -8.12
N SER A 114 12.19 -10.74 -8.47
CA SER A 114 13.47 -11.25 -8.96
C SER A 114 14.17 -12.13 -7.92
N ALA A 115 14.86 -13.18 -8.38
CA ALA A 115 15.61 -14.09 -7.51
C ALA A 115 16.70 -13.37 -6.69
N SER A 116 17.23 -12.28 -7.23
CA SER A 116 18.21 -11.43 -6.51
C SER A 116 17.53 -10.68 -5.36
N ALA A 117 16.39 -10.02 -5.61
CA ALA A 117 15.61 -9.37 -4.56
C ALA A 117 15.17 -10.38 -3.49
N ALA A 118 14.68 -11.57 -3.86
CA ALA A 118 14.28 -12.60 -2.92
C ALA A 118 15.41 -13.00 -1.95
N LYS A 119 16.64 -13.18 -2.45
CA LYS A 119 17.82 -13.48 -1.63
C LYS A 119 18.17 -12.34 -0.67
N LYS A 120 18.05 -11.09 -1.11
CA LYS A 120 18.30 -9.90 -0.28
C LYS A 120 17.23 -9.77 0.80
N LEU A 121 15.96 -9.92 0.45
CA LEU A 121 14.83 -9.84 1.39
C LEU A 121 14.88 -10.94 2.45
N ALA A 122 15.37 -12.14 2.14
CA ALA A 122 15.57 -13.20 3.13
C ALA A 122 16.59 -12.83 4.22
N ARG A 123 17.44 -11.84 3.97
CA ARG A 123 18.39 -11.29 4.96
C ARG A 123 17.76 -10.17 5.80
N ILE A 124 16.52 -9.78 5.59
CA ILE A 124 15.82 -8.79 6.42
C ILE A 124 15.07 -9.54 7.51
N GLY A 125 15.63 -9.53 8.73
CA GLY A 125 15.04 -10.14 9.92
C GLY A 125 14.69 -9.14 11.03
N LYS A 126 14.67 -7.85 10.69
CA LYS A 126 14.25 -6.77 11.60
C LYS A 126 13.06 -6.04 10.98
N PRO A 127 12.09 -5.58 11.78
CA PRO A 127 10.96 -4.80 11.29
C PRO A 127 11.40 -3.53 10.54
N LEU A 128 10.73 -3.23 9.43
CA LEU A 128 10.88 -2.03 8.62
C LEU A 128 9.50 -1.49 8.26
N HIS A 129 9.31 -0.18 8.37
CA HIS A 129 8.11 0.50 7.86
C HIS A 129 8.49 1.33 6.63
N VAL A 130 7.96 0.96 5.48
CA VAL A 130 8.26 1.52 4.17
C VAL A 130 7.05 2.33 3.69
N MET A 131 7.18 3.66 3.68
CA MET A 131 6.17 4.56 3.14
C MET A 131 6.57 4.99 1.73
N VAL A 132 5.69 4.79 0.76
CA VAL A 132 5.85 5.27 -0.61
C VAL A 132 4.86 6.40 -0.84
N PHE A 133 5.36 7.64 -0.83
CA PHE A 133 4.57 8.84 -1.10
C PHE A 133 4.27 8.97 -2.59
N VAL A 134 3.01 9.21 -2.92
CA VAL A 134 2.49 9.28 -4.28
C VAL A 134 1.52 10.44 -4.46
N THR A 135 1.14 10.70 -5.72
CA THR A 135 -0.03 11.49 -6.08
C THR A 135 -0.81 10.75 -7.18
N PRO A 136 -2.15 10.86 -7.26
CA PRO A 136 -2.95 10.15 -8.26
C PRO A 136 -2.55 10.43 -9.73
N SER A 137 -1.95 11.59 -9.99
CA SER A 137 -1.51 12.02 -11.32
C SER A 137 -0.11 11.55 -11.72
N CYS A 138 0.65 10.93 -10.81
CA CYS A 138 2.02 10.49 -11.02
C CYS A 138 2.07 9.14 -11.77
N PRO A 139 2.53 9.09 -13.04
CA PRO A 139 2.60 7.83 -13.79
C PRO A 139 3.76 6.93 -13.36
N TYR A 140 4.73 7.46 -12.62
CA TYR A 140 5.93 6.75 -12.17
C TYR A 140 5.81 6.15 -10.77
N CYS A 141 4.72 6.46 -10.07
CA CYS A 141 4.48 6.04 -8.70
C CYS A 141 4.04 4.56 -8.57
N PRO A 142 3.21 3.99 -9.47
CA PRO A 142 2.71 2.63 -9.31
C PRO A 142 3.82 1.56 -9.24
N PRO A 143 4.90 1.60 -10.05
CA PRO A 143 5.98 0.63 -9.93
C PRO A 143 6.66 0.62 -8.54
N ALA A 144 6.77 1.77 -7.88
CA ALA A 144 7.37 1.87 -6.55
C ALA A 144 6.44 1.26 -5.48
N VAL A 145 5.14 1.54 -5.55
CA VAL A 145 4.12 0.98 -4.66
C VAL A 145 4.03 -0.53 -4.82
N ILE A 146 3.92 -1.02 -6.06
CA ILE A 146 3.87 -2.45 -6.38
C ILE A 146 5.12 -3.17 -5.83
N THR A 147 6.31 -2.62 -6.06
CA THR A 147 7.56 -3.21 -5.53
C THR A 147 7.54 -3.30 -4.01
N ALA A 148 7.18 -2.20 -3.33
CA ALA A 148 7.15 -2.15 -1.87
C ALA A 148 6.12 -3.13 -1.28
N HIS A 149 4.92 -3.21 -1.88
CA HIS A 149 3.87 -4.14 -1.46
C HIS A 149 4.23 -5.60 -1.71
N ARG A 150 4.88 -5.92 -2.84
CA ARG A 150 5.40 -7.27 -3.09
C ARG A 150 6.47 -7.66 -2.08
N PHE A 151 7.31 -6.71 -1.67
CA PHE A 151 8.34 -6.97 -0.64
C PHE A 151 7.70 -7.24 0.73
N ALA A 152 6.68 -6.46 1.10
CA ALA A 152 5.86 -6.74 2.27
C ALA A 152 5.13 -8.09 2.16
N TYR A 153 4.65 -8.47 0.97
CA TYR A 153 4.00 -9.76 0.76
C TYR A 153 4.91 -10.94 1.12
N VAL A 154 6.17 -10.90 0.68
CA VAL A 154 7.15 -12.00 0.86
C VAL A 154 7.89 -11.97 2.19
N ASN A 155 7.90 -10.85 2.92
CA ASN A 155 8.58 -10.73 4.20
C ASN A 155 7.72 -9.94 5.21
N GLU A 156 7.22 -10.64 6.22
CA GLU A 156 6.34 -10.09 7.27
C GLU A 156 7.01 -9.04 8.15
N ASN A 157 8.35 -8.96 8.15
CA ASN A 157 9.06 -7.87 8.83
C ASN A 157 8.92 -6.54 8.09
N ILE A 158 8.41 -6.51 6.86
CA ILE A 158 8.25 -5.28 6.08
C ILE A 158 6.77 -4.90 6.10
N THR A 159 6.46 -3.76 6.68
CA THR A 159 5.17 -3.08 6.48
C THR A 159 5.34 -2.05 5.39
N SER A 160 4.51 -2.09 4.36
CA SER A 160 4.53 -1.16 3.24
C SER A 160 3.22 -0.39 3.15
N GLU A 161 3.33 0.94 3.09
CA GLU A 161 2.19 1.85 2.93
C GLU A 161 2.36 2.71 1.67
N MET A 162 1.38 2.69 0.77
CA MET A 162 1.20 3.79 -0.18
C MET A 162 0.66 4.99 0.60
N VAL A 163 1.24 6.18 0.44
CA VAL A 163 0.79 7.40 1.13
C VAL A 163 0.41 8.47 0.10
N GLU A 164 -0.86 8.85 0.04
CA GLU A 164 -1.30 9.96 -0.80
C GLU A 164 -0.88 11.29 -0.13
N ALA A 165 0.03 12.03 -0.78
CA ALA A 165 0.73 13.15 -0.15
C ALA A 165 -0.14 14.41 0.05
N ALA A 166 -1.24 14.56 -0.69
CA ALA A 166 -2.17 15.68 -0.58
C ALA A 166 -3.27 15.45 0.47
N GLU A 167 -3.55 14.20 0.83
CA GLU A 167 -4.40 13.82 1.96
C GLU A 167 -3.60 13.81 3.27
N TRP A 168 -2.37 13.31 3.24
CA TRP A 168 -1.49 13.19 4.42
C TRP A 168 -0.39 14.26 4.41
N THR A 169 -0.81 15.53 4.33
CA THR A 169 0.09 16.67 4.18
C THR A 169 1.10 16.78 5.32
N GLU A 170 0.71 16.44 6.55
CA GLU A 170 1.59 16.46 7.72
C GLU A 170 2.73 15.45 7.60
N LEU A 171 2.48 14.28 7.00
CA LEU A 171 3.52 13.29 6.74
C LEU A 171 4.40 13.74 5.59
N ALA A 172 3.80 14.28 4.52
CA ALA A 172 4.52 14.83 3.39
C ALA A 172 5.48 15.96 3.82
N GLU A 173 5.03 16.87 4.67
CA GLU A 173 5.84 17.94 5.26
C GLU A 173 6.93 17.39 6.18
N LYS A 174 6.59 16.49 7.10
CA LYS A 174 7.54 15.86 8.04
C LYS A 174 8.71 15.21 7.31
N TYR A 175 8.44 14.53 6.20
CA TYR A 175 9.47 13.86 5.41
C TYR A 175 9.95 14.67 4.21
N ARG A 176 9.58 15.95 4.11
CA ARG A 176 10.03 16.89 3.07
C ARG A 176 9.82 16.31 1.67
N VAL A 177 8.60 15.87 1.39
CA VAL A 177 8.20 15.31 0.10
C VAL A 177 7.99 16.46 -0.88
N SER A 178 8.96 16.67 -1.76
CA SER A 178 8.90 17.68 -2.83
C SER A 178 8.63 17.07 -4.21
N ALA A 179 8.92 15.78 -4.37
CA ALA A 179 8.69 15.01 -5.59
C ALA A 179 8.19 13.61 -5.24
N VAL A 180 7.49 12.99 -6.19
CA VAL A 180 6.94 11.63 -6.07
C VAL A 180 7.31 10.76 -7.28
N PRO A 181 7.44 9.43 -7.13
CA PRO A 181 7.34 8.71 -5.86
C PRO A 181 8.53 9.01 -4.95
N LYS A 182 8.29 9.14 -3.65
CA LYS A 182 9.36 9.22 -2.64
C LYS A 182 9.17 8.09 -1.65
N THR A 183 10.20 7.27 -1.47
CA THR A 183 10.18 6.20 -0.48
C THR A 183 10.93 6.64 0.76
N VAL A 184 10.32 6.42 1.93
CA VAL A 184 10.89 6.68 3.25
C VAL A 184 10.83 5.38 4.03
N VAL A 185 11.94 5.00 4.66
CA VAL A 185 12.04 3.78 5.46
C VAL A 185 12.31 4.15 6.90
N LEU A 186 11.51 3.63 7.81
CA LEU A 186 11.59 3.88 9.24
C LEU A 186 11.92 2.61 10.01
N ASP A 187 12.60 2.77 11.15
CA ASP A 187 12.56 1.80 12.23
C ASP A 187 11.23 1.97 12.99
N PRO A 188 10.32 0.99 12.95
CA PRO A 188 9.02 1.13 13.61
C PRO A 188 9.11 1.18 15.14
N ALA A 189 10.21 0.72 15.75
CA ALA A 189 10.38 0.75 17.21
C ALA A 189 10.77 2.15 17.73
N THR A 190 11.51 2.92 16.94
CA THR A 190 12.02 4.24 17.34
C THR A 190 11.35 5.40 16.60
N GLY A 191 10.72 5.13 15.45
CA GLY A 191 10.25 6.14 14.51
C GLY A 191 11.38 6.84 13.75
N GLU A 192 12.62 6.37 13.87
CA GLU A 192 13.78 6.94 13.20
C GLU A 192 13.74 6.67 11.70
N LYS A 193 14.02 7.69 10.88
CA LYS A 193 14.19 7.53 9.44
C LYS A 193 15.56 6.92 9.13
N LEU A 194 15.55 5.67 8.65
CA LEU A 194 16.75 4.92 8.32
C LEU A 194 17.31 5.29 6.94
N THR A 195 16.42 5.47 5.95
CA THR A 195 16.81 5.89 4.60
C THR A 195 15.63 6.52 3.84
N GLU A 196 15.93 7.20 2.74
CA GLU A 196 14.93 7.72 1.81
C GLU A 196 15.51 7.82 0.39
N TRP A 197 14.65 7.75 -0.62
CA TRP A 197 15.02 8.04 -2.01
C TRP A 197 13.81 8.53 -2.81
N GLU A 198 14.08 9.22 -3.91
CA GLU A 198 13.08 9.69 -4.88
C GLU A 198 13.16 8.86 -6.17
N GLY A 199 12.03 8.71 -6.84
CA GLY A 199 11.89 7.95 -8.06
C GLY A 199 11.68 6.44 -7.83
N ALA A 200 11.10 5.80 -8.84
CA ALA A 200 11.04 4.35 -8.89
C ALA A 200 12.42 3.79 -9.24
N VAL A 201 12.82 2.72 -8.56
CA VAL A 201 14.09 2.02 -8.79
C VAL A 201 13.82 0.55 -9.09
N PRO A 202 14.74 -0.16 -9.76
CA PRO A 202 14.62 -1.60 -9.95
C PRO A 202 14.51 -2.35 -8.60
N GLU A 203 13.78 -3.47 -8.56
CA GLU A 203 13.59 -4.27 -7.35
C GLU A 203 14.89 -4.58 -6.61
N ASP A 204 15.93 -4.94 -7.36
CA ASP A 204 17.24 -5.30 -6.80
C ASP A 204 17.90 -4.14 -6.05
N VAL A 205 17.73 -2.92 -6.58
CA VAL A 205 18.23 -1.68 -5.97
C VAL A 205 17.37 -1.29 -4.77
N PHE A 206 16.05 -1.45 -4.86
CA PHE A 206 15.14 -1.25 -3.73
C PHE A 206 15.55 -2.15 -2.56
N ALA A 207 15.76 -3.44 -2.82
CA ALA A 207 16.18 -4.40 -1.80
C ALA A 207 17.54 -4.06 -1.18
N ASP A 208 18.49 -3.52 -1.97
CA ASP A 208 19.76 -3.01 -1.44
C ASP A 208 19.57 -1.83 -0.49
N TYR A 209 18.67 -0.90 -0.81
CA TYR A 209 18.38 0.22 0.08
C TYR A 209 17.80 -0.25 1.42
N LEU A 210 16.93 -1.26 1.41
CA LEU A 210 16.41 -1.86 2.64
C LEU A 210 17.50 -2.56 3.47
N LEU A 211 18.46 -3.24 2.83
CA LEU A 211 19.58 -3.85 3.55
C LEU A 211 20.53 -2.81 4.14
N LYS A 212 20.85 -1.76 3.37
CA LYS A 212 21.69 -0.65 3.82
C LYS A 212 21.06 0.10 4.99
N ALA A 213 19.74 0.27 4.98
CA ALA A 213 18.98 0.86 6.09
C ALA A 213 19.20 0.10 7.42
N LEU A 214 19.48 -1.21 7.36
CA LEU A 214 19.76 -2.06 8.52
C LEU A 214 21.26 -2.18 8.84
N GLY A 215 22.13 -1.38 8.20
CA GLY A 215 23.58 -1.49 8.35
C GLY A 215 24.16 -2.79 7.80
N ARG A 216 23.45 -3.47 6.88
CA ARG A 216 23.92 -4.69 6.23
C ARG A 216 24.50 -4.34 4.87
N GLU A 217 25.72 -4.81 4.57
CA GLU A 217 26.29 -4.69 3.23
C GLU A 217 25.52 -5.56 2.22
N SER A 218 25.32 -5.04 1.01
CA SER A 218 24.61 -5.69 -0.11
C SER A 218 25.26 -6.99 -0.55
#